data_AF-A0A5J6QT05-F1
#
_entry.id   AF-A0A5J6QT05-F1
#
_cell.length_a   1.000
_cell.length_b   1.000
_cell.length_c   1.000
_cell.angle_alpha   90.00
_cell.angle_beta   90.00
_cell.angle_gamma   90.00
#
_symmetry.space_group_name_H-M   'P 1'
#
loop_
_entity.id
_entity.type
_entity.pdbx_description
1 polymer ?
#
loop_
_entity_poly.entity_id
_entity_poly.type
_entity_poly.pdbx_seq_one_letter_code
_entity_poly.pdbx_strand_id
1 'polypeptide(L)'
;MAVEVVYRSSRDPERLFMDKAEADRYDKMLELAESLAEVLQKAVPSLSEQQVEDIGIFMAKHRDTFARAFKNQPDALAELELPGE
;
A
#
# COMPACT_ATOMS: atom_id res chain seq x y z
N MET A 1 -18.07 24.04 21.11
CA MET A 1 -17.57 23.81 19.74
C MET A 1 -16.11 23.42 19.89
N ALA A 2 -15.74 22.18 19.59
CA ALA A 2 -14.35 21.71 19.65
C ALA A 2 -13.73 21.84 18.25
N VAL A 3 -12.48 22.31 18.19
CA VAL A 3 -11.70 22.39 16.95
C VAL A 3 -10.60 21.35 17.07
N GLU A 4 -10.55 20.40 16.13
CA GLU A 4 -9.54 19.35 16.08
C GLU A 4 -8.67 19.53 14.85
N VAL A 5 -7.35 19.36 15.01
CA VAL A 5 -6.39 19.40 13.91
C VAL A 5 -6.24 17.99 13.37
N VAL A 6 -6.64 17.78 12.12
CA VAL A 6 -6.49 16.51 11.42
C VAL A 6 -5.49 16.67 10.28
N TYR A 7 -4.68 15.63 10.08
CA TYR A 7 -3.78 15.48 8.95
C TYR A 7 -4.42 14.57 7.92
N ARG A 8 -4.19 14.84 6.64
CA ARG A 8 -4.71 14.01 5.54
C ARG A 8 -3.61 13.70 4.54
N SER A 9 -3.75 12.57 3.86
CA SER A 9 -2.90 12.23 2.72
C SER A 9 -3.25 13.11 1.53
N SER A 10 -2.27 13.43 0.68
CA SER A 10 -2.55 14.16 -0.56
C SER A 10 -3.25 13.26 -1.59
N ARG A 11 -3.02 11.94 -1.49
CA ARG A 11 -3.56 10.91 -2.38
C ARG A 11 -4.92 10.37 -1.94
N ASP A 12 -5.33 10.63 -0.70
CA ASP A 12 -6.58 10.14 -0.12
C ASP A 12 -7.12 11.17 0.88
N PRO A 13 -7.94 12.12 0.41
CA PRO A 13 -8.46 13.20 1.23
C PRO A 13 -9.62 12.77 2.13
N GLU A 14 -10.16 11.56 1.93
CA GLU A 14 -11.25 11.00 2.73
C GLU A 14 -10.74 10.44 4.06
N ARG A 15 -9.48 9.96 4.08
CA ARG A 15 -8.87 9.43 5.30
C ARG A 15 -8.16 10.51 6.11
N LEU A 16 -8.69 10.73 7.32
CA LEU A 16 -8.17 11.67 8.30
C LEU A 16 -7.34 10.94 9.35
N PHE A 17 -6.18 11.50 9.66
CA PHE A 17 -5.22 11.02 10.66
C PHE A 17 -5.05 12.08 11.75
N MET A 18 -4.89 11.63 12.99
CA MET A 18 -4.61 12.52 14.12
C MET A 18 -3.14 12.95 14.13
N ASP A 19 -2.26 12.12 13.57
CA ASP A 19 -0.81 12.32 13.54
C ASP A 19 -0.28 12.54 12.11
N LYS A 20 0.56 13.57 11.95
CA LYS A 20 1.24 13.86 10.69
C LYS A 20 2.10 12.70 10.20
N ALA A 21 2.73 11.97 11.13
CA ALA A 21 3.59 10.83 10.81
C ALA A 21 2.80 9.65 10.23
N GLU A 22 1.59 9.41 10.71
CA GLU A 22 0.70 8.39 10.15
C GLU A 22 0.21 8.79 8.75
N ALA A 23 -0.18 10.05 8.57
CA ALA A 23 -0.57 10.58 7.26
C ALA A 23 0.58 10.45 6.23
N ASP A 24 1.82 10.78 6.61
CA ASP A 24 3.00 10.64 5.73
C ASP A 24 3.30 9.17 5.38
N ARG A 25 3.17 8.25 6.35
CA ARG A 25 3.34 6.82 6.10
C ARG A 25 2.28 6.27 5.15
N TYR A 26 1.03 6.68 5.34
CA TYR A 26 -0.08 6.28 4.47
C TYR A 26 0.08 6.85 3.06
N ASP A 27 0.47 8.12 2.94
CA ASP A 27 0.75 8.77 1.65
C ASP A 27 1.86 8.06 0.87
N LYS A 28 2.96 7.69 1.55
CA LYS A 28 4.05 6.87 0.96
C LYS A 28 3.62 5.46 0.58
N MET A 29 2.72 4.87 1.35
CA MET A 29 2.16 3.55 1.03
C MET A 29 1.32 3.63 -0.25
N LEU A 30 0.47 4.64 -0.39
CA LEU A 30 -0.33 4.85 -1.60
C LEU A 30 0.55 5.13 -2.83
N GLU A 31 1.60 5.96 -2.68
CA GLU A 31 2.58 6.20 -3.74
C GLU A 31 3.21 4.89 -4.27
N LEU A 32 3.58 4.01 -3.36
CA LEU A 32 4.16 2.71 -3.69
C LEU A 32 3.13 1.80 -4.37
N ALA A 33 1.89 1.78 -3.87
CA ALA A 33 0.81 1.01 -4.45
C ALA A 33 0.52 1.43 -5.89
N GLU A 34 0.38 2.72 -6.16
CA GLU A 34 0.17 3.27 -7.51
C GLU A 34 1.33 2.92 -8.44
N SER A 35 2.57 3.09 -7.97
CA SER A 35 3.76 2.78 -8.76
C SER A 35 3.84 1.29 -9.12
N LEU A 36 3.54 0.40 -8.16
CA LEU A 36 3.48 -1.04 -8.39
C LEU A 36 2.35 -1.40 -9.34
N ALA A 37 1.18 -0.80 -9.16
CA ALA A 37 0.02 -0.99 -10.03
C ALA A 37 0.36 -0.63 -11.48
N GLU A 38 0.93 0.55 -11.75
CA GLU A 38 1.34 0.94 -13.09
C GLU A 38 2.32 -0.05 -13.74
N VAL A 39 3.31 -0.53 -12.98
CA VAL A 39 4.30 -1.49 -13.48
C VAL A 39 3.65 -2.84 -13.76
N LEU A 40 2.79 -3.32 -12.88
CA LEU A 40 2.06 -4.59 -13.03
C LEU A 40 1.10 -4.54 -14.22
N GLN A 41 0.40 -3.43 -14.43
CA GLN A 41 -0.46 -3.23 -15.60
C GLN A 41 0.33 -3.28 -16.90
N LYS A 42 1.53 -2.66 -16.93
CA LYS A 42 2.44 -2.68 -18.09
C LYS A 42 3.07 -4.06 -18.32
N ALA A 43 3.43 -4.77 -17.25
CA ALA A 43 4.03 -6.08 -17.31
C ALA A 43 3.02 -7.18 -17.69
N VAL A 44 1.80 -7.08 -17.18
CA VAL A 44 0.71 -8.05 -17.39
C VAL A 44 -0.56 -7.30 -17.80
N PRO A 45 -0.70 -6.94 -19.09
CA PRO A 45 -1.86 -6.21 -19.59
C PRO A 45 -3.18 -7.02 -19.53
N SER A 46 -3.10 -8.32 -19.20
CA SER A 46 -4.27 -9.17 -18.95
C SER A 46 -4.90 -8.98 -17.57
N LEU A 47 -4.21 -8.31 -16.63
CA LEU A 47 -4.80 -7.98 -15.34
C LEU A 47 -5.73 -6.77 -15.50
N SER A 48 -6.86 -6.83 -14.80
CA SER A 48 -7.81 -5.70 -14.75
C SER A 48 -7.30 -4.61 -13.82
N GLU A 49 -7.63 -3.34 -14.09
CA GLU A 49 -7.24 -2.19 -13.26
C GLU A 49 -7.54 -2.43 -11.77
N GLN A 50 -8.73 -2.98 -11.45
CA GLN A 50 -9.09 -3.31 -10.08
C GLN A 50 -8.16 -4.36 -9.44
N GLN A 51 -7.76 -5.38 -10.19
CA GLN A 51 -6.86 -6.43 -9.67
C GLN A 51 -5.47 -5.86 -9.41
N VAL A 52 -5.00 -5.04 -10.33
CA VAL A 52 -3.69 -4.40 -10.24
C VAL A 52 -3.63 -3.42 -9.07
N GLU A 53 -4.70 -2.65 -8.86
CA GLU A 53 -4.86 -1.78 -7.69
C GLU A 53 -4.88 -2.58 -6.38
N ASP A 54 -5.67 -3.67 -6.31
CA ASP A 54 -5.75 -4.52 -5.12
C ASP A 54 -4.39 -5.14 -4.77
N ILE A 55 -3.68 -5.65 -5.78
CA ILE A 55 -2.31 -6.18 -5.65
C ILE A 55 -1.34 -5.09 -5.21
N GLY A 56 -1.38 -3.91 -5.84
CA GLY A 56 -0.52 -2.78 -5.49
C GLY A 56 -0.70 -2.35 -4.04
N ILE A 57 -1.96 -2.23 -3.59
CA ILE A 57 -2.30 -1.87 -2.21
C ILE A 57 -1.87 -2.97 -1.24
N PHE A 58 -2.10 -4.25 -1.55
CA PHE A 58 -1.65 -5.38 -0.73
C PHE A 58 -0.13 -5.36 -0.58
N MET A 59 0.61 -5.25 -1.68
CA MET A 59 2.07 -5.20 -1.66
C MET A 59 2.60 -3.99 -0.88
N ALA A 60 1.97 -2.82 -1.02
CA ALA A 60 2.38 -1.62 -0.31
C ALA A 60 2.11 -1.69 1.20
N LYS A 61 0.98 -2.27 1.61
CA LYS A 61 0.66 -2.53 3.03
C LYS A 61 1.69 -3.45 3.67
N HIS A 62 2.18 -4.44 2.93
CA HIS A 62 3.17 -5.40 3.39
C HIS A 62 4.58 -5.11 2.86
N ARG A 63 4.89 -3.84 2.56
CA ARG A 63 6.16 -3.45 1.90
C ARG A 63 7.41 -4.01 2.57
N ASP A 64 7.40 -4.13 3.90
CA ASP A 64 8.54 -4.60 4.68
C ASP A 64 8.76 -6.11 4.48
N THR A 65 7.68 -6.89 4.45
CA THR A 65 7.69 -8.32 4.16
C THR A 65 8.14 -8.56 2.72
N PHE A 66 7.56 -7.83 1.76
CA PHE A 66 7.98 -7.89 0.37
C PHE A 66 9.45 -7.48 0.19
N ALA A 67 9.92 -6.42 0.86
CA ALA A 67 11.31 -6.00 0.81
C ALA A 67 12.28 -7.07 1.35
N ARG A 68 11.91 -7.77 2.44
CA ARG A 68 12.68 -8.91 2.96
C ARG A 68 12.69 -10.07 1.97
N ALA A 69 11.53 -10.37 1.38
CA ALA A 69 11.37 -11.39 0.36
C ALA A 69 12.27 -11.15 -0.85
N PHE A 70 12.24 -9.95 -1.42
CA PHE A 70 13.09 -9.56 -2.56
C PHE A 70 14.58 -9.50 -2.22
N LYS A 71 14.94 -9.30 -0.95
CA LYS A 71 16.34 -9.15 -0.54
C LYS A 71 17.09 -10.48 -0.52
N ASN A 72 16.57 -11.49 0.19
CA ASN A 72 17.07 -12.87 0.15
C ASN A 72 16.23 -13.85 0.99
N GLN A 73 15.03 -13.45 1.43
CA GLN A 73 14.21 -14.22 2.37
C GLN A 73 12.83 -14.48 1.78
N PRO A 74 12.70 -15.27 0.71
CA PRO A 74 11.39 -15.58 0.12
C PRO A 74 10.41 -16.20 1.12
N ASP A 75 10.94 -16.88 2.15
CA ASP A 75 10.18 -17.43 3.28
C ASP A 75 9.39 -16.38 4.07
N ALA A 76 9.82 -15.10 4.06
CA ALA A 76 9.09 -14.01 4.70
C ALA A 76 7.68 -13.84 4.12
N LEU A 77 7.45 -14.23 2.85
CA LEU A 77 6.11 -14.20 2.27
C LEU A 77 5.14 -15.18 2.94
N ALA A 78 5.64 -16.22 3.62
CA ALA A 78 4.80 -17.12 4.41
C ALA A 78 4.24 -16.47 5.69
N GLU A 79 4.82 -15.34 6.12
CA GLU A 79 4.31 -14.54 7.23
C GLU A 79 3.16 -13.60 6.80
N LEU A 80 2.83 -13.54 5.51
CA LEU A 80 1.69 -12.76 5.03
C LEU A 80 0.40 -13.48 5.37
N GLU A 81 -0.41 -12.89 6.25
CA GLU A 81 -1.79 -13.31 6.44
C GLU A 81 -2.58 -13.01 5.16
N LEU A 82 -2.78 -14.05 4.36
CA LEU A 82 -3.64 -13.98 3.18
C LEU A 82 -5.09 -14.01 3.66
N PRO A 83 -5.98 -13.14 3.13
CA PRO A 83 -7.39 -13.21 3.45
C PRO A 83 -7.99 -14.49 2.87
N GLY A 84 -7.98 -15.59 3.64
CA GLY A 84 -8.56 -16.87 3.19
C GLY A 84 -8.08 -18.16 3.85
N GLU A 85 -7.68 -18.17 5.12
CA GLU A 85 -7.65 -19.42 5.92
C GLU A 85 -8.84 -19.52 6.87
#